data_AF-A0A067EFR0-F1
#
_entry.id   AF-A0A067EFR0-F1
#
_cell.length_a   1.000
_cell.length_b   1.000
_cell.length_c   1.000
_cell.angle_alpha   90.00
_cell.angle_beta   90.00
_cell.angle_gamma   90.00
#
_symmetry.space_group_name_H-M   'P 1'
#
loop_
_entity.id
_entity.type
_entity.pdbx_description
1 polymer ?
#
loop_
_entity_poly.entity_id
_entity_poly.type
_entity_poly.pdbx_seq_one_letter_code
_entity_poly.pdbx_strand_id
1 'polypeptide(L)'
;MASSKGGGMEKMSVEQLKAIKEQTDLEVNLLQDSLNNIRTATSRLESASTALHDLSLRPQGAKMLVPLTASLYVPGTLDDARKVLVDIGTGYFVEKTMDEGKDYCERKINLLKSNFDQLIEVRF
;
A
#
# COMPACT_ATOMS: atom_id res chain seq x y z
N MET A 1 -6.75 -19.84 27.28
CA MET A 1 -6.71 -19.52 28.72
C MET A 1 -6.92 -18.02 28.87
N ALA A 2 -8.14 -17.63 29.22
CA ALA A 2 -8.53 -16.25 29.44
C ALA A 2 -8.40 -15.95 30.94
N SER A 3 -7.66 -14.92 31.33
CA SER A 3 -7.86 -14.20 32.60
C SER A 3 -6.97 -12.96 32.73
N SER A 4 -7.60 -11.91 33.24
CA SER A 4 -7.07 -10.68 33.87
C SER A 4 -6.29 -9.66 33.01
N LYS A 5 -7.01 -8.84 32.24
CA LYS A 5 -6.62 -7.43 32.00
C LYS A 5 -7.45 -6.41 32.80
N GLY A 6 -8.57 -6.82 33.40
CA GLY A 6 -9.49 -5.91 34.12
C GLY A 6 -9.14 -5.61 35.59
N GLY A 7 -8.53 -6.54 36.33
CA GLY A 7 -8.35 -6.42 37.79
C GLY A 7 -7.19 -5.55 38.28
N GLY A 8 -6.41 -4.95 37.37
CA GLY A 8 -5.27 -4.11 37.72
C GLY A 8 -5.58 -2.61 37.77
N MET A 9 -6.49 -2.15 36.89
CA MET A 9 -6.77 -0.71 36.71
C MET A 9 -7.43 -0.06 37.92
N GLU A 10 -8.25 -0.80 38.69
CA GLU A 10 -8.90 -0.29 39.90
C GLU A 10 -7.92 0.01 41.05
N LYS A 11 -6.67 -0.49 40.97
CA LYS A 11 -5.63 -0.28 41.99
C LYS A 11 -4.59 0.77 41.59
N MET A 12 -4.74 1.42 40.43
CA MET A 12 -3.76 2.37 39.89
C MET A 12 -4.06 3.80 40.36
N SER A 13 -3.01 4.61 40.53
CA SER A 13 -3.19 6.04 40.80
C SER A 13 -3.68 6.79 39.55
N VAL A 14 -4.27 7.97 39.75
CA VAL A 14 -4.75 8.83 38.65
C VAL A 14 -3.63 9.18 37.67
N GLU A 15 -2.41 9.38 38.18
CA GLU A 15 -1.22 9.68 37.38
C GLU A 15 -0.83 8.48 36.50
N GLN A 16 -0.89 7.26 37.04
CA GLN A 16 -0.60 6.04 36.28
C GLN A 16 -1.65 5.78 35.19
N LEU A 17 -2.93 6.03 35.50
CA LEU A 17 -4.02 5.95 34.51
C LEU A 17 -3.85 6.98 33.39
N LYS A 18 -3.42 8.21 33.74
CA LYS A 18 -3.13 9.25 32.75
C LYS A 18 -1.98 8.86 31.82
N ALA A 19 -0.91 8.27 32.36
CA ALA A 19 0.21 7.78 31.56
C ALA A 19 -0.23 6.66 30.59
N ILE A 20 -1.05 5.71 31.04
CA ILE A 20 -1.62 4.65 30.17
C ILE A 20 -2.50 5.24 29.08
N LYS A 21 -3.32 6.24 29.42
CA LYS A 21 -4.20 6.93 28.46
C LYS A 21 -3.37 7.61 27.36
N GLU A 22 -2.32 8.34 27.74
CA GLU A 22 -1.42 8.98 26.79
C GLU A 22 -0.69 7.95 25.90
N GLN A 23 -0.21 6.85 26.48
CA GLN A 23 0.40 5.76 25.71
C GLN A 23 -0.60 5.12 24.73
N THR A 24 -1.83 4.86 25.18
CA THR A 24 -2.88 4.27 24.34
C THR A 24 -3.25 5.21 23.20
N ASP A 25 -3.36 6.53 23.46
CA ASP A 25 -3.64 7.52 22.42
C ASP A 25 -2.54 7.53 21.33
N LEU A 26 -1.27 7.43 21.73
CA LEU A 26 -0.14 7.33 20.79
C LEU A 26 -0.21 6.06 19.94
N GLU A 27 -0.48 4.91 20.55
CA GLU A 27 -0.63 3.63 19.85
C GLU A 27 -1.79 3.67 18.85
N VAL A 28 -2.91 4.30 19.21
CA VAL A 28 -4.06 4.49 18.31
C VAL A 28 -3.69 5.33 17.10
N ASN A 29 -3.00 6.45 17.30
CA ASN A 29 -2.60 7.32 16.20
C ASN A 29 -1.64 6.60 15.24
N LEU A 30 -0.65 5.88 15.77
CA LEU A 30 0.28 5.08 14.97
C LEU A 30 -0.44 4.00 14.13
N LEU A 31 -1.43 3.32 14.73
CA LEU A 31 -2.23 2.32 14.02
C LEU A 31 -3.07 2.97 12.91
N GLN A 32 -3.70 4.12 13.18
CA GLN A 32 -4.46 4.86 12.17
C GLN A 32 -3.59 5.29 10.99
N ASP A 33 -2.40 5.82 11.25
CA ASP A 33 -1.45 6.20 10.21
C ASP A 33 -1.01 4.99 9.37
N SER A 34 -0.74 3.86 10.02
CA SER A 34 -0.40 2.61 9.34
C SER A 34 -1.53 2.13 8.41
N LEU A 35 -2.77 2.14 8.90
CA LEU A 35 -3.94 1.76 8.10
C LEU A 35 -4.14 2.68 6.88
N ASN A 36 -3.96 3.99 7.07
CA ASN A 36 -4.05 4.97 5.98
C ASN A 36 -2.96 4.77 4.92
N ASN A 37 -1.73 4.47 5.35
CA ASN A 37 -0.61 4.18 4.46
C ASN A 37 -0.87 2.90 3.64
N ILE A 38 -1.33 1.83 4.28
CA ILE A 38 -1.66 0.57 3.61
C ILE A 38 -2.78 0.78 2.58
N ARG A 39 -3.84 1.51 2.94
CA ARG A 39 -4.94 1.81 2.03
C ARG A 39 -4.48 2.62 0.82
N THR A 40 -3.65 3.64 1.03
CA THR A 40 -3.09 4.47 -0.04
C THR A 40 -2.20 3.66 -0.97
N ALA A 41 -1.32 2.82 -0.42
CA ALA A 41 -0.46 1.94 -1.22
C ALA A 41 -1.27 0.92 -2.03
N THR A 42 -2.31 0.33 -1.44
CA THR A 42 -3.22 -0.61 -2.11
C THR A 42 -3.91 0.06 -3.30
N SER A 43 -4.48 1.25 -3.11
CA SER A 43 -5.15 2.01 -4.19
C SER A 43 -4.20 2.37 -5.35
N ARG A 44 -2.94 2.72 -5.04
CA ARG A 44 -1.92 2.97 -6.07
C ARG A 44 -1.58 1.71 -6.88
N LEU A 45 -1.46 0.55 -6.21
CA LEU A 45 -1.20 -0.72 -6.89
C LEU A 45 -2.39 -1.19 -7.73
N GLU A 46 -3.62 -0.99 -7.26
CA GLU A 46 -4.84 -1.27 -8.04
C GLU A 46 -4.88 -0.39 -9.30
N SER A 47 -4.57 0.90 -9.16
CA SER A 47 -4.47 1.83 -10.29
C SER A 47 -3.35 1.44 -11.28
N ALA A 48 -2.19 1.02 -10.77
CA ALA A 48 -1.09 0.51 -11.60
C ALA A 48 -1.51 -0.76 -12.36
N SER A 49 -2.19 -1.70 -11.71
CA SER A 49 -2.69 -2.93 -12.33
C SER A 49 -3.69 -2.63 -13.47
N THR A 50 -4.60 -1.68 -13.26
CA THR A 50 -5.52 -1.22 -14.31
C THR A 50 -4.77 -0.56 -15.47
N ALA A 51 -3.79 0.30 -15.16
CA ALA A 51 -2.98 0.95 -16.19
C ALA A 51 -2.16 -0.04 -17.02
N LEU A 52 -1.62 -1.11 -16.41
CA LEU A 52 -0.94 -2.20 -17.12
C LEU A 52 -1.90 -2.91 -18.09
N HIS A 53 -3.13 -3.18 -17.64
CA HIS A 53 -4.15 -3.77 -18.50
C HIS A 53 -4.49 -2.85 -19.68
N ASP A 54 -4.77 -1.57 -19.42
CA ASP A 54 -5.08 -0.59 -20.46
C ASP A 54 -3.92 -0.42 -21.45
N LEU A 55 -2.68 -0.50 -20.98
CA LEU A 55 -1.49 -0.42 -21.83
C LEU A 55 -1.33 -1.66 -22.71
N SER A 56 -1.64 -2.85 -22.18
CA SER A 56 -1.55 -4.12 -22.91
C SER A 56 -2.51 -4.20 -24.10
N LEU A 57 -3.61 -3.44 -24.07
CA LEU A 57 -4.60 -3.37 -25.15
C LEU A 57 -4.20 -2.39 -26.26
N ARG A 58 -3.16 -1.57 -26.05
CA ARG A 58 -2.74 -0.56 -27.03
C ARG A 58 -1.80 -1.19 -28.07
N PRO A 59 -1.99 -0.88 -29.36
CA PRO A 59 -1.09 -1.36 -30.38
C PRO A 59 0.29 -0.69 -30.25
N GLN A 60 1.32 -1.39 -30.72
CA GLN A 60 2.63 -0.78 -30.97
C GLN A 60 2.47 0.43 -31.91
N GLY A 61 3.19 1.50 -31.63
CA GLY A 61 3.07 2.76 -32.37
C GLY A 61 1.97 3.69 -31.84
N ALA A 62 1.25 3.31 -30.77
CA ALA A 62 0.23 4.18 -30.20
C ALA A 62 0.83 5.47 -29.64
N LYS A 63 0.28 6.63 -30.05
CA LYS A 63 0.66 7.94 -29.52
C LYS A 63 0.10 8.12 -28.10
N MET A 64 0.91 8.65 -27.20
CA MET A 64 0.50 8.96 -25.83
C MET A 64 1.23 10.19 -25.30
N LEU A 65 0.69 10.79 -24.24
CA LEU A 65 1.35 11.85 -23.50
C LEU A 65 2.06 11.24 -22.29
N VAL A 66 3.37 11.44 -22.21
CA VAL A 66 4.19 10.97 -21.08
C VAL A 66 4.43 12.15 -20.15
N PRO A 67 4.13 12.04 -18.84
CA PRO A 67 4.43 13.09 -17.89
C PRO A 67 5.95 13.21 -17.70
N LEU A 68 6.50 14.39 -17.94
CA LEU A 68 7.90 14.70 -17.63
C LEU A 68 8.04 15.31 -16.24
N THR A 69 7.05 16.12 -15.84
CA THR A 69 6.92 16.70 -14.49
C THR A 69 5.44 16.74 -14.10
N ALA A 70 5.12 17.24 -12.90
CA ALA A 70 3.73 17.37 -12.44
C ALA A 70 2.83 18.23 -13.36
N SER A 71 3.40 19.15 -14.13
CA SER A 71 2.65 20.11 -14.97
C SER A 71 3.02 20.08 -16.45
N LEU A 72 3.91 19.17 -16.87
CA LEU A 72 4.42 19.11 -18.25
C LEU A 72 4.32 17.69 -18.80
N TYR A 73 3.71 17.59 -19.98
CA TYR A 73 3.56 16.35 -20.73
C TYR A 73 4.22 16.48 -22.10
N VAL A 74 4.89 15.42 -22.53
CA VAL A 74 5.53 15.35 -23.85
C VAL A 74 4.87 14.25 -24.70
N PRO A 75 4.71 14.46 -26.02
CA PRO A 75 4.22 13.42 -26.90
C PRO A 75 5.25 12.30 -27.03
N GLY A 76 4.81 11.06 -26.85
CA GLY A 76 5.59 9.85 -27.01
C GLY A 76 4.83 8.81 -27.83
N THR A 77 5.55 7.77 -28.25
CA THR A 77 5.00 6.64 -29.00
C THR A 77 5.34 5.35 -28.26
N LEU A 78 4.36 4.49 -28.06
CA LEU A 78 4.54 3.19 -27.42
C LEU A 78 5.32 2.25 -28.35
N ASP A 79 6.48 1.79 -27.92
CA ASP A 79 7.26 0.81 -28.69
C ASP A 79 6.85 -0.63 -28.33
N ASP A 80 7.27 -1.15 -27.17
CA ASP A 80 6.88 -2.49 -26.71
C ASP A 80 5.82 -2.42 -25.61
N ALA A 81 4.61 -2.93 -25.91
CA ALA A 81 3.51 -3.05 -24.96
C ALA A 81 3.54 -4.37 -24.17
N ARG A 82 4.56 -5.22 -24.34
CA ARG A 82 4.63 -6.56 -23.71
C ARG A 82 5.49 -6.61 -22.47
N LYS A 83 6.31 -5.58 -22.23
CA LYS A 83 7.30 -5.52 -21.16
C LYS A 83 7.11 -4.29 -20.29
N VAL A 84 7.36 -4.46 -19.00
CA VAL A 84 7.34 -3.39 -17.99
C VAL A 84 8.54 -3.46 -17.07
N LEU A 85 8.90 -2.31 -16.53
CA LEU A 85 9.84 -2.23 -15.41
C LEU A 85 9.05 -2.29 -14.10
N VAL A 86 9.45 -3.20 -13.23
CA VAL A 86 8.88 -3.38 -11.89
C VAL A 86 9.92 -2.97 -10.85
N ASP A 87 9.55 -2.04 -9.97
CA ASP A 87 10.34 -1.69 -8.78
C ASP A 87 10.25 -2.80 -7.74
N ILE A 88 11.40 -3.39 -7.40
CA ILE A 88 11.51 -4.44 -6.38
C ILE A 88 12.03 -3.92 -5.04
N GLY A 89 12.34 -2.63 -4.93
CA GLY A 89 12.85 -1.97 -3.74
C GLY A 89 14.32 -1.56 -3.86
N THR A 90 14.77 -0.76 -2.89
CA THR A 90 16.15 -0.26 -2.75
C THR A 90 16.72 0.40 -4.01
N GLY A 91 15.87 0.91 -4.91
CA GLY A 91 16.25 1.54 -6.17
C GLY A 91 16.51 0.58 -7.33
N TYR A 92 16.15 -0.70 -7.21
CA TYR A 92 16.31 -1.68 -8.28
C TYR A 92 15.02 -1.92 -9.05
N PHE A 93 15.17 -2.02 -10.37
CA PHE A 93 14.09 -2.29 -11.30
C PHE A 93 14.41 -3.54 -12.11
N VAL A 94 13.40 -4.38 -12.33
CA VAL A 94 13.52 -5.60 -13.13
C VAL A 94 12.54 -5.53 -14.29
N GLU A 95 13.01 -5.87 -15.49
CA GLU A 95 12.15 -6.04 -16.65
C GLU A 95 11.33 -7.32 -16.50
N LYS A 96 10.01 -7.18 -16.64
CA LYS A 96 9.02 -8.24 -16.53
C LYS A 96 8.06 -8.19 -17.71
N THR A 97 7.44 -9.32 -18.01
CA THR A 97 6.31 -9.35 -18.95
C THR A 97 5.09 -8.64 -18.34
N MET A 98 4.13 -8.22 -19.17
CA MET A 98 2.87 -7.62 -18.69
C MET A 98 2.15 -8.52 -17.69
N ASP A 99 2.07 -9.82 -17.98
CA ASP A 99 1.40 -10.79 -17.11
C ASP A 99 2.11 -10.92 -15.76
N GLU A 100 3.44 -11.03 -15.75
CA GLU A 100 4.24 -11.04 -14.51
C GLU A 100 4.12 -9.72 -13.73
N GLY A 101 4.04 -8.59 -14.42
CA GLY A 101 3.85 -7.27 -13.81
C GLY A 101 2.49 -7.15 -13.12
N LYS A 102 1.43 -7.65 -13.77
CA LYS A 102 0.08 -7.71 -13.20
C LYS A 102 0.03 -8.62 -11.98
N ASP A 103 0.57 -9.83 -12.10
CA ASP A 103 0.67 -10.79 -10.99
C ASP A 103 1.50 -10.23 -9.83
N TYR A 104 2.56 -9.46 -10.09
CA TYR A 104 3.28 -8.73 -9.05
C TYR A 104 2.39 -7.71 -8.30
N CYS A 105 1.61 -6.90 -9.03
CA CYS A 105 0.66 -5.98 -8.42
C CYS A 105 -0.38 -6.71 -7.57
N GLU A 106 -0.98 -7.78 -8.10
CA GLU A 106 -2.00 -8.58 -7.40
C GLU A 106 -1.46 -9.21 -6.12
N ARG A 107 -0.28 -9.84 -6.16
CA ARG A 107 0.37 -10.37 -4.95
C ARG A 107 0.61 -9.29 -3.90
N LYS A 108 1.07 -8.11 -4.32
CA LYS A 108 1.38 -7.02 -3.40
C LYS A 108 0.12 -6.39 -2.80
N ILE A 109 -0.95 -6.31 -3.58
CA ILE A 109 -2.29 -5.93 -3.09
C ILE A 109 -2.79 -6.94 -2.05
N ASN A 110 -2.70 -8.24 -2.33
CA ASN A 110 -3.15 -9.28 -1.41
C ASN A 110 -2.35 -9.27 -0.09
N LEU A 111 -1.03 -9.05 -0.17
CA LEU A 111 -0.19 -8.87 1.00
C LEU A 111 -0.64 -7.67 1.85
N LEU A 112 -0.89 -6.52 1.20
CA LEU A 112 -1.34 -5.32 1.91
C LEU A 112 -2.74 -5.48 2.52
N LYS A 113 -3.66 -6.16 1.83
CA LYS A 113 -4.99 -6.50 2.37
C LYS A 113 -4.89 -7.41 3.59
N SER A 114 -4.07 -8.46 3.52
CA SER A 114 -3.81 -9.32 4.68
C SER A 114 -3.21 -8.55 5.85
N ASN A 115 -2.27 -7.64 5.61
CA ASN A 115 -1.69 -6.81 6.67
C ASN A 115 -2.73 -5.86 7.28
N PHE A 116 -3.61 -5.29 6.45
CA PHE A 116 -4.72 -4.44 6.88
C PHE A 116 -5.68 -5.21 7.81
N ASP A 117 -6.10 -6.40 7.40
CA ASP A 117 -7.00 -7.25 8.18
C ASP A 117 -6.38 -7.63 9.53
N GLN A 118 -5.10 -8.02 9.55
CA GLN A 118 -4.36 -8.29 10.79
C GLN A 118 -4.30 -7.07 11.72
N LEU A 119 -4.06 -5.87 11.19
CA LEU A 119 -4.02 -4.64 11.99
C LEU A 119 -5.39 -4.28 12.59
N ILE A 120 -6.49 -4.63 11.91
CA ILE A 120 -7.84 -4.45 12.44
C ILE A 120 -8.15 -5.49 13.52
N GLU A 121 -7.77 -6.76 13.32
CA GLU A 121 -8.01 -7.85 14.28
C GLU A 121 -7.26 -7.67 15.60
N VAL A 122 -6.09 -7.02 15.60
CA VAL A 122 -5.29 -6.76 16.83
C VAL A 122 -6.06 -5.94 17.89
N ARG A 123 -7.24 -5.40 17.56
CA ARG A 123 -8.01 -4.52 18.46
C ARG A 123 -9.47 -4.92 18.74
N PHE A 124 -9.89 -6.15 18.44
CA PHE A 124 -11.20 -6.68 18.86
C PHE A 124 -11.10 -8.04 19.53
#